data_AF-A0A7Y2FPQ4-F1
#
_entry.id   AF-A0A7Y2FPQ4-F1
#
_cell.length_a   1.000
_cell.length_b   1.000
_cell.length_c   1.000
_cell.angle_alpha   90.00
_cell.angle_beta   90.00
_cell.angle_gamma   90.00
#
_symmetry.space_group_name_H-M   'P 1'
#
loop_
_entity.id
_entity.type
_entity.pdbx_description
1 polymer ?
#
loop_
_entity_poly.entity_id
_entity_poly.type
_entity_poly.pdbx_seq_one_letter_code
_entity_poly.pdbx_strand_id
1 'polypeptide(L)'
;MKHLVLALMFVAGSLGSDFAYADAKKKRDPSWAITYTGDLSGKISGSITAVAGASSSTAIRGATPVLGGPTFNGSVFLAPGKTGPATIAPFSMTLADGTKCSQGAETRVRANVRNGERKTYHIEFEGALDCDGKAIEIEGFLKG
;
A
#
# COMPACT_ATOMS: atom_id res chain seq x y z
N MET A 1 62.09 4.66 9.07
CA MET A 1 61.03 4.94 10.06
C MET A 1 59.67 4.78 9.39
N LYS A 2 58.80 3.99 10.02
CA LYS A 2 57.35 3.84 9.83
C LYS A 2 56.81 3.47 8.43
N HIS A 3 56.42 2.19 8.38
CA HIS A 3 55.43 1.56 7.53
C HIS A 3 54.14 2.39 7.38
N LEU A 4 53.49 2.33 6.21
CA LEU A 4 52.32 1.47 6.05
C LEU A 4 52.04 1.19 4.57
N VAL A 5 51.87 -0.09 4.30
CA VAL A 5 51.57 -0.77 3.04
C VAL A 5 50.04 -0.89 2.91
N LEU A 6 49.51 -0.75 1.69
CA LEU A 6 48.55 -1.70 1.06
C LEU A 6 48.31 -1.17 -0.37
N ALA A 7 49.05 -1.68 -1.36
CA ALA A 7 48.65 -2.80 -2.23
C ALA A 7 47.35 -2.46 -3.01
N LEU A 8 47.48 -2.04 -4.27
CA LEU A 8 47.42 -2.89 -5.49
C LEU A 8 46.05 -3.59 -5.62
N MET A 9 45.28 -3.48 -6.71
CA MET A 9 45.68 -3.44 -8.11
C MET A 9 44.68 -2.68 -8.99
N PHE A 10 45.23 -2.00 -10.00
CA PHE A 10 44.59 -1.69 -11.28
C PHE A 10 44.21 -2.98 -12.02
N VAL A 11 43.16 -2.96 -12.84
CA VAL A 11 43.21 -3.16 -14.31
C VAL A 11 41.90 -2.64 -14.91
N ALA A 12 42.02 -1.73 -15.88
CA ALA A 12 40.95 -1.31 -16.77
C ALA A 12 40.83 -2.28 -17.95
N GLY A 13 39.61 -2.59 -18.39
CA GLY A 13 39.40 -3.39 -19.60
C GLY A 13 37.93 -3.63 -19.97
N SER A 14 37.48 -2.85 -20.98
CA SER A 14 36.50 -3.18 -22.03
C SER A 14 35.07 -3.65 -21.69
N LEU A 15 34.11 -2.77 -22.04
CA LEU A 15 32.84 -3.04 -22.75
C LEU A 15 32.22 -4.43 -22.54
N GLY A 16 31.42 -4.54 -21.49
CA GLY A 16 30.30 -5.47 -21.39
C GLY A 16 29.16 -4.71 -20.74
N SER A 17 28.00 -4.71 -21.38
CA SER A 17 26.76 -4.13 -20.84
C SER A 17 26.29 -4.97 -19.66
N ASP A 18 27.00 -4.91 -18.53
CA ASP A 18 26.50 -5.41 -17.26
C ASP A 18 25.56 -4.35 -16.68
N PHE A 19 24.39 -4.21 -17.31
CA PHE A 19 23.19 -3.99 -16.54
C PHE A 19 23.03 -5.24 -15.68
N ALA A 20 23.81 -5.29 -14.60
CA ALA A 20 23.70 -6.27 -13.55
C ALA A 20 22.32 -6.09 -12.95
N TYR A 21 21.38 -6.84 -13.53
CA TYR A 21 20.08 -7.18 -13.00
C TYR A 21 20.31 -8.10 -11.80
N ALA A 22 20.99 -7.57 -10.79
CA ALA A 22 21.41 -8.27 -9.60
C ALA A 22 21.42 -7.26 -8.46
N ASP A 23 20.23 -6.77 -8.10
CA ASP A 23 19.99 -6.56 -6.69
C ASP A 23 18.70 -7.30 -6.31
N ALA A 24 18.92 -8.29 -5.46
CA ALA A 24 17.91 -9.14 -4.87
C ALA A 24 16.77 -8.28 -4.31
N LYS A 25 15.61 -8.27 -5.00
CA LYS A 25 14.36 -7.84 -4.40
C LYS A 25 14.08 -8.78 -3.22
N LYS A 26 14.60 -8.47 -2.03
CA LYS A 26 13.87 -8.72 -0.78
C LYS A 26 12.45 -8.30 -1.10
N LYS A 27 11.51 -9.25 -1.18
CA LYS A 27 10.08 -8.95 -1.27
C LYS A 27 9.81 -8.01 -0.11
N ARG A 28 9.77 -6.70 -0.37
CA ARG A 28 9.26 -5.75 0.61
C ARG A 28 7.86 -6.24 0.88
N ASP A 29 7.56 -6.51 2.15
CA ASP A 29 6.20 -6.79 2.53
C ASP A 29 5.30 -5.70 1.95
N PRO A 30 4.11 -6.06 1.45
CA PRO A 30 3.20 -5.07 0.91
C PRO A 30 2.88 -4.04 2.00
N SER A 31 2.85 -2.77 1.62
CA SER A 31 2.49 -1.68 2.53
C SER A 31 0.97 -1.60 2.70
N TRP A 32 0.20 -2.39 1.94
CA TRP A 32 -1.23 -2.60 2.15
C TRP A 32 -1.66 -3.94 1.54
N ALA A 33 -2.68 -4.57 2.12
CA ALA A 33 -3.32 -5.74 1.55
C ALA A 33 -4.80 -5.78 1.92
N ILE A 34 -5.64 -6.25 1.00
CA ILE A 34 -7.08 -6.45 1.16
C ILE A 34 -7.40 -7.88 0.77
N THR A 35 -8.06 -8.60 1.66
CA THR A 35 -8.77 -9.84 1.33
C THR A 35 -10.24 -9.48 1.17
N TYR A 36 -10.89 -10.06 0.17
CA TYR A 36 -12.32 -9.91 -0.04
C TYR A 36 -13.00 -11.27 -0.19
N THR A 37 -14.24 -11.36 0.28
CA THR A 37 -15.08 -12.56 0.27
C THR A 37 -16.54 -12.19 -0.06
N GLY A 38 -17.41 -13.18 -0.26
CA GLY A 38 -18.80 -12.97 -0.68
C GLY A 38 -19.04 -13.51 -2.09
N ASP A 39 -19.69 -12.71 -2.95
CA ASP A 39 -19.97 -13.07 -4.34
C ASP A 39 -18.69 -13.16 -5.19
N LEU A 40 -17.65 -12.43 -4.78
CA LEU A 40 -16.28 -12.57 -5.26
C LEU A 40 -15.38 -12.91 -4.08
N SER A 41 -14.29 -13.62 -4.35
CA SER A 41 -13.27 -13.86 -3.34
C SER A 41 -11.87 -13.70 -3.92
N GLY A 42 -10.96 -13.21 -3.10
CA GLY A 42 -9.58 -13.02 -3.51
C GLY A 42 -8.79 -12.12 -2.59
N LYS A 43 -7.61 -11.74 -3.07
CA LYS A 43 -6.67 -10.91 -2.34
C LYS A 43 -5.91 -9.99 -3.28
N ILE A 44 -5.81 -8.73 -2.90
CA ILE A 44 -4.99 -7.73 -3.58
C ILE A 44 -4.02 -7.09 -2.57
N SER A 45 -2.85 -6.68 -3.03
CA SER A 45 -1.85 -6.03 -2.17
C SER A 45 -0.90 -5.19 -3.02
N GLY A 46 -0.23 -4.22 -2.40
CA GLY A 46 0.65 -3.35 -3.16
C GLY A 46 1.50 -2.42 -2.30
N SER A 47 1.89 -1.29 -2.91
CA SER A 47 2.67 -0.23 -2.27
C SER A 47 1.85 1.06 -2.16
N ILE A 48 2.12 1.85 -1.12
CA ILE A 48 1.56 3.19 -0.94
C ILE A 48 2.26 4.09 -1.96
N THR A 49 1.46 4.83 -2.73
CA THR A 49 1.94 5.74 -3.78
C THR A 49 1.85 7.20 -3.36
N ALA A 50 0.93 7.53 -2.44
CA ALA A 50 0.80 8.86 -1.90
C ALA A 50 0.15 8.82 -0.51
N VAL A 51 0.61 9.72 0.36
CA VAL A 51 -0.03 10.09 1.62
C VAL A 51 -0.11 11.61 1.66
N ALA A 52 -1.31 12.16 1.87
CA ALA A 52 -1.52 13.59 2.02
C ALA A 52 -2.33 13.86 3.28
N GLY A 53 -1.81 14.71 4.18
CA GLY A 53 -2.47 15.06 5.43
C GLY A 53 -3.04 16.48 5.42
N ALA A 54 -4.31 16.62 5.79
CA ALA A 54 -4.93 17.86 6.24
C ALA A 54 -5.09 17.84 7.78
N SER A 55 -5.49 18.97 8.38
CA SER A 55 -5.56 19.16 9.84
C SER A 55 -6.43 18.12 10.58
N SER A 56 -7.34 17.44 9.88
CA SER A 56 -8.29 16.45 10.43
C SER A 56 -8.45 15.18 9.59
N SER A 57 -7.70 15.01 8.50
CA SER A 57 -7.80 13.84 7.62
C SER A 57 -6.47 13.48 6.98
N THR A 58 -6.28 12.20 6.69
CA THR A 58 -5.16 11.67 5.92
C THR A 58 -5.70 10.90 4.71
N ALA A 59 -5.43 11.39 3.51
CA ALA A 59 -5.70 10.68 2.27
C ALA A 59 -4.56 9.69 1.99
N ILE A 60 -4.92 8.46 1.63
CA ILE A 60 -3.97 7.38 1.38
C ILE A 60 -4.33 6.66 0.08
N ARG A 61 -3.34 6.50 -0.79
CA ARG A 61 -3.51 5.80 -2.07
C ARG A 61 -2.54 4.64 -2.22
N GLY A 62 -3.09 3.45 -2.46
CA GLY A 62 -2.34 2.22 -2.73
C GLY A 62 -2.43 1.83 -4.20
N ALA A 63 -1.33 1.38 -4.78
CA ALA A 63 -1.34 0.74 -6.09
C ALA A 63 -0.39 -0.45 -6.13
N THR A 64 -0.65 -1.37 -7.05
CA THR A 64 0.34 -2.36 -7.46
C THR A 64 1.38 -1.71 -8.40
N PRO A 65 2.62 -2.22 -8.45
CA PRO A 65 3.64 -1.72 -9.38
C PRO A 65 3.38 -2.12 -10.84
N VAL A 66 2.26 -2.76 -11.14
CA VAL A 66 1.87 -3.22 -12.47
C VAL A 66 0.92 -2.21 -13.07
N LEU A 67 1.22 -1.73 -14.28
CA LEU A 67 0.34 -0.83 -15.01
C LEU A 67 -1.02 -1.51 -15.23
N GLY A 68 -2.11 -0.84 -14.83
CA GLY A 68 -3.46 -1.41 -14.91
C GLY A 68 -3.76 -2.50 -13.87
N GLY A 69 -2.85 -2.77 -12.94
CA GLY A 69 -3.09 -3.71 -11.86
C GLY A 69 -3.99 -3.14 -10.76
N PRO A 70 -4.29 -3.94 -9.72
CA PRO A 70 -5.16 -3.55 -8.62
C PRO A 70 -4.75 -2.23 -7.96
N THR A 71 -5.76 -1.44 -7.56
CA THR A 71 -5.57 -0.17 -6.86
C THR A 71 -6.53 -0.04 -5.68
N PHE A 72 -6.15 0.80 -4.71
CA PHE A 72 -6.93 1.17 -3.55
C PHE A 72 -6.84 2.68 -3.32
N ASN A 73 -7.97 3.31 -3.00
CA ASN A 73 -8.06 4.71 -2.63
C ASN A 73 -8.95 4.89 -1.40
N GLY A 74 -8.49 5.66 -0.41
CA GLY A 74 -9.25 5.93 0.81
C GLY A 74 -8.77 7.22 1.50
N SER A 75 -9.67 7.95 2.16
CA SER A 75 -9.25 8.99 3.12
C SER A 75 -9.69 8.63 4.52
N VAL A 76 -8.74 8.54 5.45
CA VAL A 76 -8.98 8.26 6.85
C VAL A 76 -9.14 9.58 7.59
N PHE A 77 -10.30 9.78 8.21
CA PHE A 77 -10.57 10.94 9.05
C PHE A 77 -10.11 10.66 10.47
N LEU A 78 -8.97 11.21 10.83
CA LEU A 78 -8.39 11.10 12.16
C LEU A 78 -7.56 12.35 12.44
N ALA A 79 -7.73 12.92 13.63
CA ALA A 79 -6.84 13.99 14.09
C ALA A 79 -5.40 13.46 14.23
N PRO A 80 -4.37 14.24 13.86
CA PRO A 80 -2.98 13.82 13.97
C PRO A 80 -2.63 13.30 15.38
N GLY A 81 -1.90 12.18 15.45
CA GLY A 81 -1.47 11.58 16.71
C GLY A 81 -2.58 10.89 17.53
N LYS A 82 -3.77 10.70 16.96
CA LYS A 82 -4.82 9.87 17.57
C LYS A 82 -4.73 8.42 17.07
N THR A 83 -5.29 7.51 17.87
CA THR A 83 -5.46 6.09 17.57
C THR A 83 -6.88 5.68 17.92
N GLY A 84 -7.32 4.54 17.41
CA GLY A 84 -8.66 3.99 17.62
C GLY A 84 -9.55 4.06 16.39
N PRO A 85 -10.88 3.92 16.58
CA PRO A 85 -11.84 3.91 15.48
C PRO A 85 -11.79 5.20 14.67
N ALA A 86 -11.70 5.04 13.35
CA ALA A 86 -11.73 6.11 12.37
C ALA A 86 -12.73 5.76 11.27
N THR A 87 -13.24 6.79 10.61
CA THR A 87 -14.03 6.60 9.39
C THR A 87 -13.12 6.74 8.18
N ILE A 88 -13.28 5.86 7.19
CA ILE A 88 -12.61 5.98 5.90
C ILE A 88 -13.64 6.35 4.82
N ALA A 89 -13.44 7.48 4.14
CA ALA A 89 -14.32 7.94 3.07
C ALA A 89 -13.62 8.89 2.08
N PRO A 90 -13.96 8.83 0.78
CA PRO A 90 -14.55 7.67 0.11
C PRO A 90 -13.54 6.51 0.06
N PHE A 91 -14.01 5.26 0.17
CA PHE A 91 -13.21 4.06 -0.09
C PHE A 91 -13.58 3.47 -1.45
N SER A 92 -12.58 3.23 -2.30
CA SER A 92 -12.75 2.50 -3.54
C SER A 92 -11.55 1.63 -3.85
N MET A 93 -11.78 0.56 -4.62
CA MET A 93 -10.72 -0.28 -5.14
C MET A 93 -11.01 -0.72 -6.57
N THR A 94 -9.95 -1.14 -7.26
CA THR A 94 -10.04 -1.81 -8.56
C THR A 94 -9.39 -3.17 -8.43
N LEU A 95 -10.12 -4.23 -8.81
CA LEU A 95 -9.64 -5.60 -8.80
C LEU A 95 -8.66 -5.87 -9.95
N ALA A 96 -8.05 -7.06 -9.96
CA ALA A 96 -7.05 -7.44 -10.96
C ALA A 96 -7.63 -7.55 -12.39
N ASP A 97 -8.92 -7.85 -12.51
CA ASP A 97 -9.63 -7.93 -13.79
C ASP A 97 -10.18 -6.55 -14.25
N GLY A 98 -9.93 -5.49 -13.48
CA GLY A 98 -10.41 -4.14 -13.75
C GLY A 98 -11.78 -3.82 -13.15
N THR A 99 -12.45 -4.77 -12.48
CA THR A 99 -13.72 -4.53 -11.77
C THR A 99 -13.54 -3.42 -10.75
N LYS A 100 -14.45 -2.43 -10.77
CA LYS A 100 -14.42 -1.31 -9.83
C LYS A 100 -15.34 -1.59 -8.67
N CYS A 101 -14.84 -1.39 -7.47
CA CYS A 101 -15.59 -1.57 -6.25
C CYS A 101 -15.66 -0.26 -5.47
N SER A 102 -16.84 0.07 -4.96
CA SER A 102 -17.06 1.28 -4.18
C SER A 102 -17.97 1.02 -2.99
N GLN A 103 -17.85 1.87 -1.97
CA GLN A 103 -18.83 1.92 -0.89
C GLN A 103 -20.23 2.23 -1.47
N GLY A 104 -21.21 1.38 -1.15
CA GLY A 104 -22.61 1.68 -1.41
C GLY A 104 -23.14 2.79 -0.49
N ALA A 105 -24.33 3.33 -0.78
CA ALA A 105 -24.91 4.44 -0.03
C ALA A 105 -25.15 4.13 1.46
N GLU A 106 -25.42 2.86 1.80
CA GLU A 106 -25.72 2.43 3.18
C GLU A 106 -24.53 1.78 3.89
N THR A 107 -23.46 1.45 3.17
CA THR A 107 -22.32 0.73 3.72
C THR A 107 -21.19 1.68 4.08
N ARG A 108 -20.65 1.54 5.29
CA ARG A 108 -19.44 2.25 5.71
C ARG A 108 -18.31 1.25 5.92
N VAL A 109 -17.16 1.54 5.32
CA VAL A 109 -15.91 0.88 5.72
C VAL A 109 -15.45 1.53 7.02
N ARG A 110 -15.15 0.71 8.01
CA ARG A 110 -14.57 1.13 9.28
C ARG A 110 -13.07 0.99 9.20
N ALA A 111 -12.37 1.91 9.82
CA ALA A 111 -10.93 1.82 10.00
C ALA A 111 -10.60 1.83 11.49
N ASN A 112 -9.56 1.11 11.88
CA ASN A 112 -8.99 1.20 13.21
C ASN A 112 -7.52 1.58 13.08
N VAL A 113 -7.16 2.74 13.65
CA VAL A 113 -5.81 3.28 13.52
C VAL A 113 -5.00 2.88 14.75
N ARG A 114 -4.01 2.01 14.55
CA ARG A 114 -3.08 1.55 15.59
C ARG A 114 -1.92 2.53 15.81
N ASN A 115 -1.48 3.21 14.75
CA ASN A 115 -0.52 4.31 14.79
C ASN A 115 -0.91 5.34 13.71
N GLY A 116 -1.04 6.61 14.11
CA GLY A 116 -1.50 7.72 13.26
C GLY A 116 -0.48 8.86 13.16
N GLU A 117 0.80 8.59 13.39
CA GLU A 117 1.86 9.58 13.21
C GLU A 117 2.09 9.90 11.73
N ARG A 118 2.43 11.15 11.42
CA ARG A 118 2.60 11.65 10.04
C ARG A 118 3.55 10.84 9.15
N LYS A 119 4.42 10.02 9.73
CA LYS A 119 5.43 9.22 9.03
C LYS A 119 5.26 7.71 9.20
N THR A 120 4.40 7.28 10.12
CA THR A 120 4.16 5.85 10.38
C THR A 120 2.69 5.62 10.60
N TYR A 121 2.08 4.86 9.72
CA TYR A 121 0.66 4.54 9.80
C TYR A 121 0.45 3.04 9.89
N HIS A 122 -0.39 2.61 10.82
CA HIS A 122 -0.90 1.25 10.83
C HIS A 122 -2.42 1.32 10.99
N ILE A 123 -3.12 0.92 9.93
CA ILE A 123 -4.57 1.04 9.81
C ILE A 123 -5.13 -0.30 9.40
N GLU A 124 -6.08 -0.82 10.16
CA GLU A 124 -6.87 -1.99 9.82
C GLU A 124 -8.22 -1.51 9.26
N PHE A 125 -8.76 -2.17 8.25
CA PHE A 125 -10.07 -1.83 7.69
C PHE A 125 -10.95 -3.05 7.50
N GLU A 126 -12.25 -2.84 7.68
CA GLU A 126 -13.31 -3.82 7.50
C GLU A 126 -14.57 -3.15 6.92
N GLY A 127 -15.36 -3.89 6.15
CA GLY A 127 -16.67 -3.44 5.68
C GLY A 127 -17.06 -4.09 4.36
N ALA A 128 -18.14 -3.60 3.74
CA ALA A 128 -18.61 -4.14 2.46
C ALA A 128 -18.42 -3.15 1.30
N LEU A 129 -18.32 -3.68 0.09
CA LEU A 129 -18.29 -2.92 -1.16
C LEU A 129 -19.24 -3.56 -2.18
N ASP A 130 -19.74 -2.73 -3.08
CA ASP A 130 -20.39 -3.17 -4.31
C ASP A 130 -19.37 -3.17 -5.45
N CYS A 131 -19.26 -4.30 -6.15
CA CYS A 131 -18.39 -4.51 -7.31
C CYS A 131 -19.23 -4.89 -8.53
N ASP A 132 -19.81 -3.89 -9.20
CA ASP A 132 -20.72 -4.08 -10.34
C ASP A 132 -21.92 -4.98 -10.00
N GLY A 133 -22.59 -4.70 -8.87
CA GLY A 133 -23.76 -5.44 -8.40
C GLY A 133 -23.45 -6.72 -7.62
N LYS A 134 -22.16 -7.02 -7.39
CA LYS A 134 -21.71 -8.12 -6.52
C LYS A 134 -21.34 -7.57 -5.17
N ALA A 135 -21.93 -8.13 -4.12
CA ALA A 135 -21.62 -7.75 -2.75
C ALA A 135 -20.37 -8.50 -2.28
N ILE A 136 -19.41 -7.74 -1.76
CA ILE A 136 -18.22 -8.32 -1.11
C ILE A 136 -18.00 -7.72 0.26
N GLU A 137 -17.49 -8.53 1.17
CA GLU A 137 -16.92 -8.10 2.43
C GLU A 137 -15.40 -7.97 2.26
N ILE A 138 -14.80 -6.97 2.89
CA ILE A 138 -13.38 -6.69 2.87
C ILE A 138 -12.80 -6.71 4.28
N GLU A 139 -11.59 -7.24 4.38
CA GLU A 139 -10.71 -7.08 5.53
C GLU A 139 -9.31 -6.76 5.03
N GLY A 140 -8.59 -5.90 5.74
CA GLY A 140 -7.19 -5.72 5.43
C GLY A 140 -6.48 -4.67 6.25
N PHE A 141 -5.29 -4.34 5.80
CA PHE A 141 -4.41 -3.42 6.50
C PHE A 141 -3.65 -2.50 5.55
N LEU A 142 -3.16 -1.42 6.14
CA LEU A 142 -2.20 -0.49 5.58
C LEU A 142 -1.09 -0.25 6.61
N LYS A 143 0.16 -0.42 6.18
CA LYS A 143 1.39 -0.12 6.93
C LYS A 143 2.31 0.77 6.09
N GLY A 144 2.61 1.97 6.58
CA GLY A 144 3.43 2.97 5.87
C GLY A 144 4.41 3.62 6.81
#